data_AF-A0A7K3RZ16-F1
#
_entry.id   AF-A0A7K3RZ16-F1
#
_cell.length_a   1.000
_cell.length_b   1.000
_cell.length_c   1.000
_cell.angle_alpha   90.00
_cell.angle_beta   90.00
_cell.angle_gamma   90.00
#
_symmetry.space_group_name_H-M   'P 1'
#
loop_
_entity.id
_entity.type
_entity.pdbx_description
1 polymer ?
#
loop_
_entity_poly.entity_id
_entity_poly.type
_entity_poly.pdbx_seq_one_letter_code
_entity_poly.pdbx_strand_id
1 'polypeptide(L)'
;LGADHPQTLAARQATAHALGRLGRHAEAHQLYETVLAVRERVMGPDHPDTLRCRHNLAFTLCRLGRPEESWRLAREVADARARALGPTHPDTLATRY
;
A
#
# COMPACT_ATOMS: atom_id res chain seq x y z
N LEU A 1 11.75 10.29 -17.14
CA LEU A 1 11.67 9.84 -15.73
C LEU A 1 12.05 8.36 -15.68
N GLY A 2 12.94 7.95 -14.77
CA GLY A 2 13.35 6.54 -14.64
C GLY A 2 12.28 5.66 -13.99
N ALA A 3 12.50 4.35 -13.97
CA ALA A 3 11.60 3.36 -13.37
C ALA A 3 11.33 3.58 -11.87
N ASP A 4 12.31 4.16 -11.17
CA ASP A 4 12.28 4.40 -9.73
C ASP A 4 11.81 5.82 -9.36
N HIS A 5 11.53 6.67 -10.36
CA HIS A 5 11.12 8.04 -10.10
C HIS A 5 9.74 8.08 -9.39
N PRO A 6 9.53 8.93 -8.37
CA PRO A 6 8.29 8.96 -7.58
C PRO A 6 7.00 9.03 -8.41
N GLN A 7 6.99 9.84 -9.47
CA GLN A 7 5.84 9.94 -10.39
C GLN A 7 5.61 8.65 -11.19
N THR A 8 6.66 7.94 -11.60
CA THR A 8 6.55 6.63 -12.26
C THR A 8 5.94 5.61 -11.30
N LEU A 9 6.38 5.60 -10.05
CA LEU A 9 5.82 4.73 -9.01
C LEU A 9 4.36 5.09 -8.68
N ALA A 10 4.01 6.37 -8.68
CA ALA A 10 2.62 6.81 -8.51
C ALA A 10 1.72 6.30 -9.65
N ALA A 11 2.18 6.40 -10.90
CA ALA A 11 1.46 5.86 -12.05
C ALA A 11 1.29 4.34 -11.97
N ARG A 12 2.36 3.60 -11.63
CA ARG A 12 2.29 2.13 -11.43
C ARG A 12 1.32 1.75 -10.30
N GLN A 13 1.31 2.50 -9.20
CA GLN A 13 0.35 2.29 -8.13
C GLN A 13 -1.10 2.50 -8.59
N ALA A 14 -1.34 3.52 -9.41
CA ALA A 14 -2.67 3.77 -9.98
C ALA A 14 -3.10 2.63 -10.92
N THR A 15 -2.17 2.08 -11.70
CA THR A 15 -2.42 0.88 -12.52
C THR A 15 -2.79 -0.32 -11.65
N ALA A 16 -2.06 -0.58 -10.57
CA ALA A 16 -2.39 -1.67 -9.64
C ALA A 16 -3.79 -1.49 -9.05
N HIS A 17 -4.16 -0.25 -8.69
CA HIS A 17 -5.50 0.05 -8.20
C HIS A 17 -6.57 -0.23 -9.26
N ALA A 18 -6.34 0.18 -10.51
CA ALA A 18 -7.24 -0.08 -11.62
C ALA A 18 -7.42 -1.59 -11.88
N LEU A 19 -6.34 -2.37 -11.81
CA LEU A 19 -6.39 -3.84 -11.91
C LEU A 19 -7.29 -4.45 -10.83
N GLY A 20 -7.14 -4.03 -9.58
CA GLY A 20 -7.99 -4.49 -8.47
C GLY A 20 -9.47 -4.13 -8.68
N ARG A 21 -9.76 -2.92 -9.20
CA ARG A 21 -11.14 -2.53 -9.54
C ARG A 21 -11.75 -3.35 -10.67
N LEU A 22 -10.93 -3.91 -11.56
CA LEU A 22 -11.34 -4.83 -12.62
C LEU A 22 -11.42 -6.29 -12.15
N GLY A 23 -11.21 -6.57 -10.85
CA GLY A 23 -11.20 -7.92 -10.31
C GLY A 23 -9.89 -8.69 -10.51
N ARG A 24 -8.87 -8.06 -11.11
CA ARG A 24 -7.55 -8.65 -11.41
C ARG A 24 -6.62 -8.54 -10.18
N HIS A 25 -7.06 -9.10 -9.05
CA HIS A 25 -6.42 -8.92 -7.74
C HIS A 25 -5.01 -9.51 -7.67
N ALA A 26 -4.74 -10.62 -8.35
CA ALA A 26 -3.42 -11.23 -8.36
C ALA A 26 -2.39 -10.34 -9.06
N GLU A 27 -2.77 -9.72 -10.18
CA GLU A 27 -1.90 -8.80 -10.91
C GLU A 27 -1.71 -7.48 -10.17
N ALA A 28 -2.77 -6.98 -9.53
CA ALA A 28 -2.69 -5.84 -8.63
C ALA A 28 -1.70 -6.09 -7.49
N HIS A 29 -1.77 -7.28 -6.87
CA HIS A 29 -0.88 -7.68 -5.77
C HIS A 29 0.59 -7.66 -6.21
N GLN A 30 0.93 -8.33 -7.30
CA GLN A 30 2.30 -8.36 -7.83
C GLN A 30 2.85 -6.96 -8.16
N LEU A 31 2.01 -6.11 -8.75
CA LEU A 31 2.40 -4.74 -9.06
C LEU A 31 2.59 -3.89 -7.79
N TYR A 32 1.72 -4.04 -6.79
CA TYR A 32 1.89 -3.38 -5.50
C TYR A 32 3.16 -3.83 -4.78
N GLU A 33 3.50 -5.13 -4.78
CA GLU A 33 4.76 -5.62 -4.20
C GLU A 33 5.99 -5.00 -4.88
N THR A 34 5.98 -4.94 -6.21
CA THR A 34 7.07 -4.31 -6.99
C THR A 34 7.22 -2.83 -6.65
N VAL A 35 6.10 -2.09 -6.60
CA VAL A 35 6.12 -0.66 -6.23
C VAL A 35 6.60 -0.47 -4.80
N LEU A 36 6.12 -1.31 -3.87
CA LEU A 36 6.46 -1.24 -2.46
C LEU A 36 7.96 -1.42 -2.23
N ALA A 37 8.57 -2.45 -2.83
CA ALA A 37 10.00 -2.71 -2.70
C ALA A 37 10.86 -1.51 -3.14
N VAL A 38 10.48 -0.85 -4.24
CA VAL A 38 11.20 0.36 -4.69
C VAL A 38 10.95 1.53 -3.73
N ARG A 39 9.72 1.72 -3.24
CA ARG A 39 9.39 2.81 -2.30
C ARG A 39 10.11 2.67 -0.96
N GLU A 40 10.16 1.45 -0.41
CA GLU A 40 10.88 1.18 0.83
C GLU A 40 12.38 1.48 0.67
N ARG A 41 12.98 1.12 -0.47
CA ARG A 41 14.39 1.41 -0.76
C ARG A 41 14.67 2.90 -0.95
N VAL A 42 13.82 3.61 -1.69
CA VAL A 42 14.09 4.99 -2.13
C VAL A 42 13.63 6.04 -1.11
N MET A 43 12.50 5.82 -0.46
CA MET A 43 11.85 6.80 0.43
C MET A 43 11.80 6.34 1.89
N GLY A 44 12.04 5.06 2.16
CA GLY A 44 11.94 4.47 3.47
C GLY A 44 10.56 3.86 3.78
N PRO A 45 10.50 2.96 4.78
CA PRO A 45 9.29 2.20 5.12
C PRO A 45 8.15 3.05 5.70
N ASP A 46 8.47 4.12 6.41
CA ASP A 46 7.49 4.99 7.09
C ASP A 46 7.04 6.19 6.23
N HIS A 47 7.57 6.34 5.00
CA HIS A 47 7.16 7.45 4.13
C HIS A 47 5.66 7.34 3.79
N PRO A 48 4.89 8.46 3.77
CA PRO A 48 3.44 8.42 3.55
C PRO A 48 3.00 7.65 2.30
N ASP A 49 3.73 7.79 1.20
CA ASP A 49 3.47 7.02 -0.02
C ASP A 49 3.78 5.53 0.13
N THR A 50 4.82 5.16 0.87
CA THR A 50 5.12 3.75 1.16
C THR A 50 3.99 3.14 1.98
N LEU A 51 3.54 3.83 3.04
CA LEU A 51 2.42 3.39 3.87
C LEU A 51 1.10 3.31 3.10
N ARG A 52 0.85 4.23 2.16
CA ARG A 52 -0.30 4.16 1.23
C ARG A 52 -0.23 2.94 0.30
N CYS A 53 0.95 2.57 -0.17
CA CYS A 53 1.14 1.36 -0.96
C CYS A 53 0.86 0.10 -0.15
N ARG A 54 1.40 0.01 1.08
CA ARG A 54 1.15 -1.10 2.00
C ARG A 54 -0.33 -1.26 2.36
N HIS A 55 -1.05 -0.16 2.60
CA HIS A 55 -2.50 -0.19 2.82
C HIS A 55 -3.25 -0.82 1.64
N ASN A 56 -2.94 -0.42 0.41
CA ASN A 56 -3.58 -0.99 -0.78
C ASN A 56 -3.23 -2.47 -0.98
N LEU A 57 -2.01 -2.87 -0.62
CA LEU A 57 -1.59 -4.27 -0.63
C LEU A 57 -2.41 -5.10 0.37
N ALA A 58 -2.64 -4.58 1.58
CA ALA A 58 -3.52 -5.22 2.57
C ALA A 58 -4.94 -5.43 2.02
N PHE A 59 -5.54 -4.39 1.43
CA PHE A 59 -6.85 -4.52 0.79
C PHE A 59 -6.86 -5.62 -0.29
N THR A 60 -5.80 -5.68 -1.11
CA THR A 60 -5.68 -6.69 -2.17
C THR A 60 -5.55 -8.11 -1.60
N LEU A 61 -4.86 -8.30 -0.47
CA LEU A 61 -4.77 -9.59 0.22
C LEU A 61 -6.15 -10.11 0.66
N CYS A 62 -7.01 -9.23 1.20
CA CYS A 62 -8.38 -9.59 1.53
C CYS A 62 -9.16 -10.06 0.28
N ARG A 63 -9.00 -9.37 -0.85
CA ARG A 63 -9.63 -9.75 -2.13
C ARG A 63 -9.11 -11.08 -2.69
N LEU A 64 -7.91 -11.50 -2.30
CA LEU A 64 -7.30 -12.78 -2.66
C LEU A 64 -7.64 -13.91 -1.67
N GLY A 65 -8.51 -13.67 -0.69
CA GLY A 65 -8.87 -14.68 0.31
C GLY A 65 -7.78 -14.91 1.34
N ARG A 66 -6.93 -13.91 1.62
CA ARG A 66 -5.85 -13.95 2.62
C ARG A 66 -6.12 -12.93 3.76
N PRO A 67 -7.22 -13.07 4.52
CA PRO A 67 -7.65 -12.07 5.48
C PRO A 67 -6.70 -11.89 6.68
N GLU A 68 -6.04 -12.96 7.13
CA GLU A 68 -5.09 -12.89 8.26
C GLU A 68 -3.86 -12.03 7.91
N GLU A 69 -3.34 -12.19 6.70
CA GLU A 69 -2.21 -11.41 6.19
C GLU A 69 -2.61 -9.97 5.93
N SER A 70 -3.80 -9.76 5.36
CA SER A 70 -4.41 -8.43 5.23
C SER A 70 -4.49 -7.72 6.58
N TRP A 71 -5.03 -8.38 7.60
CA TRP A 71 -5.19 -7.79 8.93
C TRP A 71 -3.85 -7.44 9.56
N ARG A 72 -2.86 -8.34 9.50
CA ARG A 72 -1.52 -8.09 10.04
C ARG A 72 -0.88 -6.87 9.38
N LEU A 73 -0.90 -6.82 8.05
CA LEU A 73 -0.31 -5.70 7.30
C LEU A 73 -1.06 -4.38 7.55
N ALA A 74 -2.40 -4.41 7.59
CA ALA A 74 -3.19 -3.22 7.92
C ALA A 74 -2.86 -2.71 9.32
N ARG A 75 -2.73 -3.60 10.31
CA ARG A 75 -2.35 -3.22 11.68
C ARG A 75 -0.99 -2.54 11.74
N GLU A 76 0.02 -3.09 11.06
CA GLU A 76 1.36 -2.48 10.97
C GLU A 76 1.31 -1.09 10.34
N VAL A 77 0.55 -0.91 9.25
CA VAL A 77 0.40 0.38 8.57
C VAL A 77 -0.34 1.38 9.46
N ALA A 78 -1.38 0.96 10.17
CA ALA A 78 -2.11 1.80 11.11
C ALA A 78 -1.19 2.28 12.25
N ASP A 79 -0.36 1.41 12.80
CA ASP A 79 0.59 1.76 13.86
C ASP A 79 1.67 2.72 13.35
N ALA A 80 2.18 2.51 12.13
CA ALA A 80 3.13 3.43 11.50
C ALA A 80 2.51 4.81 11.24
N ARG A 81 1.29 4.86 10.69
CA ARG A 81 0.56 6.12 10.47
C ARG A 81 0.24 6.82 11.79
N ALA A 82 -0.12 6.09 12.84
CA ALA A 82 -0.35 6.66 14.16
C ALA A 82 0.91 7.34 14.72
N ARG A 83 2.09 6.75 14.53
CA ARG A 83 3.37 7.35 14.93
C ARG A 83 3.73 8.58 14.10
N ALA A 84 3.52 8.53 12.79
CA ALA A 84 3.94 9.59 11.87
C ALA A 84 2.96 10.79 11.78
N LEU A 85 1.66 10.51 11.84
CA LEU A 85 0.59 11.48 11.55
C LEU A 85 -0.33 11.73 12.75
N GLY A 86 -0.26 10.89 13.78
CA GLY A 86 -1.16 10.89 14.92
C GLY A 86 -2.27 9.83 14.83
N PRO A 87 -2.80 9.38 16.00
CA PRO A 87 -3.76 8.28 16.07
C PRO A 87 -5.15 8.62 15.49
N THR A 88 -5.50 9.90 15.38
CA THR A 88 -6.79 10.38 14.87
C THR A 88 -6.70 10.91 13.44
N HIS A 89 -5.53 10.85 12.80
CA HIS A 89 -5.39 11.30 11.42
C HIS A 89 -6.28 10.45 10.49
N PRO A 90 -6.96 11.03 9.48
CA PRO A 90 -7.86 10.30 8.59
C PRO A 90 -7.24 9.03 8.00
N ASP A 91 -6.00 9.10 7.52
CA ASP A 91 -5.29 7.93 6.98
C ASP A 91 -5.01 6.85 8.02
N THR A 92 -4.80 7.21 9.29
CA THR A 92 -4.63 6.24 10.38
C THR A 92 -5.95 5.51 10.63
N LEU A 93 -7.05 6.27 10.71
CA LEU A 93 -8.38 5.73 10.94
C LEU A 93 -8.85 4.85 9.78
N ALA A 94 -8.64 5.27 8.53
CA ALA A 94 -9.03 4.52 7.32
C ALA A 94 -8.29 3.19 7.14
N THR A 95 -7.15 2.99 7.82
CA THR A 95 -6.50 1.67 7.85
C THR A 95 -6.99 0.81 8.99
N ARG A 96 -7.42 1.41 10.11
CA ARG A 96 -7.88 0.69 11.31
C ARG A 96 -9.30 0.15 11.19
N TYR A 97 -10.15 0.86 10.46
CA TYR A 97 -11.59 0.62 10.34
C TYR A 97 -11.99 0.56 8.87
#